data_AF-A0A4A9N7P0-F1
#
_entry.id   AF-A0A4A9N7P0-F1
#
_cell.length_a   1.000
_cell.length_b   1.000
_cell.length_c   1.000
_cell.angle_alpha   90.00
_cell.angle_beta   90.00
_cell.angle_gamma   90.00
#
_symmetry.space_group_name_H-M   'P 1'
#
loop_
_entity.id
_entity.type
_entity.pdbx_description
1 polymer ?
#
loop_
_entity_poly.entity_id
_entity_poly.type
_entity_poly.pdbx_seq_one_letter_code
_entity_poly.pdbx_strand_id
1 'polypeptide(L)'
;KTAAEFLTDIHATTDDGSPIEVDLNAVDFGTAGSYTVTLTAVDTAGNEATPVDVTIIITSVDTSKPVITADEKVSYPDGTT
;
A
#
# COMPACT_ATOMS: atom_id res chain seq x y z
N LYS A 1 7.65 -1.61 -7.13
CA LYS A 1 8.02 -0.95 -5.86
C LYS A 1 9.42 -1.42 -5.50
N THR A 2 10.36 -0.49 -5.28
CA THR A 2 11.73 -0.80 -4.86
C THR A 2 11.86 -0.74 -3.33
N ALA A 3 12.93 -1.31 -2.77
CA ALA A 3 13.24 -1.21 -1.34
C ALA A 3 13.40 0.25 -0.89
N ALA A 4 14.13 1.07 -1.65
CA ALA A 4 14.34 2.49 -1.33
C ALA A 4 13.03 3.29 -1.30
N GLU A 5 12.13 3.06 -2.27
CA GLU A 5 10.81 3.69 -2.26
C GLU A 5 9.96 3.23 -1.07
N PHE A 6 10.01 1.94 -0.72
CA PHE A 6 9.27 1.42 0.43
C PHE A 6 9.76 2.01 1.75
N LEU A 7 11.07 2.04 1.97
CA LEU A 7 11.69 2.63 3.17
C LEU A 7 11.36 4.13 3.29
N THR A 8 11.29 4.83 2.16
CA THR A 8 10.85 6.24 2.11
C THR A 8 9.38 6.39 2.52
N ASP A 9 8.48 5.58 1.96
CA ASP A 9 7.04 5.66 2.27
C ASP A 9 6.76 5.47 3.77
N ILE A 10 7.45 4.53 4.41
CA ILE A 10 7.25 4.23 5.83
C ILE A 10 8.11 5.12 6.74
N HIS A 11 8.88 6.06 6.18
CA HIS A 11 9.79 6.94 6.91
C HIS A 11 10.74 6.15 7.82
N ALA A 12 11.33 5.07 7.31
CA ALA A 12 12.25 4.24 8.06
C ALA A 12 13.55 5.02 8.34
N THR A 13 13.98 5.04 9.60
CA THR A 13 15.19 5.72 10.06
C THR A 13 15.87 4.90 11.15
N THR A 14 17.21 4.91 11.19
CA THR A 14 17.96 4.55 12.39
C THR A 14 18.36 5.82 13.15
N ASP A 15 18.72 5.69 14.42
CA ASP A 15 19.15 6.82 15.25
C ASP A 15 20.56 7.32 14.92
N ASP A 16 21.39 6.48 14.30
CA ASP A 16 22.79 6.74 13.96
C ASP A 16 23.03 7.01 12.46
N GLY A 17 22.00 6.89 11.63
CA GLY A 17 22.09 7.05 10.17
C GLY A 17 22.62 5.83 9.41
N SER A 18 22.77 4.67 10.06
CA SER A 18 23.07 3.40 9.40
C SER A 18 22.02 2.99 8.35
N PRO A 19 22.45 2.36 7.25
CA PRO A 19 21.53 1.97 6.18
C PRO A 19 20.57 0.87 6.65
N ILE A 20 19.31 0.98 6.21
CA ILE A 20 18.27 -0.02 6.46
C ILE A 20 18.11 -0.88 5.22
N GLU A 21 18.09 -2.19 5.43
CA GLU A 21 17.88 -3.21 4.41
C GLU A 21 16.54 -3.92 4.62
N VAL A 22 15.87 -4.26 3.52
CA VAL A 22 14.61 -5.01 3.52
C VAL A 22 14.50 -5.84 2.23
N ASP A 23 14.12 -7.11 2.38
CA ASP A 23 13.82 -7.98 1.24
C ASP A 23 12.33 -7.92 0.90
N LEU A 24 12.02 -7.51 -0.33
CA LEU A 24 10.65 -7.41 -0.85
C LEU A 24 10.31 -8.53 -1.85
N ASN A 25 11.20 -9.51 -2.08
CA ASN A 25 10.98 -10.56 -3.09
C ASN A 25 9.77 -11.45 -2.81
N ALA A 26 9.39 -11.58 -1.54
CA ALA A 26 8.20 -12.33 -1.13
C ALA A 26 6.89 -11.54 -1.27
N VAL A 27 6.95 -10.24 -1.59
CA VAL A 27 5.78 -9.36 -1.69
C VAL A 27 5.28 -9.31 -3.12
N ASP A 28 4.09 -9.85 -3.36
CA ASP A 28 3.39 -9.70 -4.64
C ASP A 28 2.51 -8.44 -4.63
N PHE A 29 3.03 -7.36 -5.21
CA PHE A 29 2.32 -6.08 -5.34
C PHE A 29 1.14 -6.13 -6.33
N GLY A 30 0.98 -7.21 -7.11
CA GLY A 30 -0.15 -7.42 -8.00
C GLY A 30 -1.33 -8.16 -7.36
N THR A 31 -1.11 -8.79 -6.19
CA THR A 31 -2.12 -9.63 -5.54
C THR A 31 -2.53 -9.04 -4.20
N ALA A 32 -3.83 -8.78 -4.05
CA ALA A 32 -4.40 -8.31 -2.79
C ALA A 32 -4.12 -9.32 -1.67
N GLY A 33 -3.63 -8.83 -0.54
CA GLY A 33 -3.13 -9.68 0.53
C GLY A 33 -2.35 -8.90 1.60
N SER A 34 -1.93 -9.64 2.62
CA SER A 34 -1.08 -9.14 3.70
C SER A 34 0.27 -9.84 3.62
N TYR A 35 1.35 -9.06 3.53
CA TYR A 35 2.72 -9.56 3.43
C TYR A 35 3.54 -8.96 4.57
N THR A 36 4.27 -9.79 5.30
CA THR A 36 5.17 -9.32 6.37
C THR A 36 6.60 -9.31 5.84
N VAL A 37 7.29 -8.19 6.04
CA VAL A 37 8.70 -8.01 5.70
C VAL A 37 9.48 -7.59 6.94
N THR A 38 10.76 -7.95 6.99
CA THR A 38 11.63 -7.67 8.13
C THR A 38 12.68 -6.65 7.71
N LEU A 39 12.79 -5.57 8.48
CA LEU A 39 13.81 -4.54 8.34
C LEU A 39 15.01 -4.90 9.21
N THR A 40 16.20 -4.72 8.66
CA THR A 40 17.48 -4.94 9.33
C THR A 40 18.41 -3.76 9.08
N ALA A 41 19.37 -3.53 9.97
CA ALA A 41 20.41 -2.52 9.80
C ALA A 41 21.70 -2.99 10.46
N VAL A 42 22.83 -2.62 9.88
CA VAL A 42 24.17 -2.91 10.41
C VAL A 42 24.99 -1.63 10.36
N ASP A 43 25.57 -1.25 11.50
CA ASP A 43 26.41 -0.05 11.57
C ASP A 43 27.81 -0.27 10.98
N THR A 44 28.58 0.81 10.84
CA THR A 44 29.95 0.72 10.31
C THR A 44 30.93 -0.09 11.17
N ALA A 45 30.59 -0.36 12.43
CA ALA A 45 31.35 -1.20 13.34
C ALA A 45 30.88 -2.67 13.32
N GLY A 46 29.82 -3.00 12.57
CA GLY A 46 29.25 -4.34 12.44
C GLY A 46 28.23 -4.69 13.51
N ASN A 47 27.70 -3.72 14.26
CA ASN A 47 26.61 -3.99 15.21
C ASN A 47 25.28 -4.14 14.47
N GLU A 48 24.58 -5.24 14.73
CA GLU A 48 23.27 -5.52 14.13
C GLU A 48 22.15 -4.91 14.98
N ALA A 49 21.24 -4.18 14.33
CA ALA A 49 20.03 -3.68 14.97
C ALA A 49 19.05 -4.83 15.27
N THR A 50 18.20 -4.64 16.28
CA THR A 50 17.07 -5.55 16.50
C THR A 50 16.12 -5.47 15.30
N PRO A 51 15.77 -6.59 14.63
CA PRO A 51 14.91 -6.56 13.46
C PRO A 51 13.52 -6.01 13.77
N VAL A 52 12.92 -5.33 12.79
CA VAL A 52 11.57 -4.77 12.90
C VAL A 52 10.68 -5.32 11.79
N ASP A 53 9.57 -5.95 12.15
CA ASP A 53 8.60 -6.45 11.18
C ASP A 53 7.59 -5.38 10.77
N VAL A 54 7.35 -5.26 9.47
CA VAL A 54 6.37 -4.35 8.88
C VAL A 54 5.38 -5.14 8.03
N THR A 55 4.10 -4.87 8.23
CA THR A 55 3.01 -5.49 7.46
C THR A 55 2.59 -4.59 6.30
N ILE A 56 2.74 -5.10 5.08
CA ILE A 56 2.31 -4.48 3.83
C ILE A 56 0.93 -5.05 3.47
N ILE A 57 -0.07 -4.18 3.34
CA ILE A 57 -1.42 -4.54 2.93
C ILE A 57 -1.65 -4.06 1.50
N ILE A 58 -1.78 -5.00 0.57
CA ILE A 58 -2.15 -4.71 -0.82
C ILE A 58 -3.66 -4.82 -0.96
N THR A 59 -4.32 -3.73 -1.33
CA THR A 59 -5.76 -3.69 -1.57
C THR A 59 -6.07 -3.75 -3.07
N SER A 60 -7.17 -4.41 -3.43
CA SER A 60 -7.67 -4.35 -4.80
C SER A 60 -8.23 -2.97 -5.09
N VAL A 61 -7.91 -2.42 -6.26
CA VAL A 61 -8.59 -1.22 -6.77
C VAL A 61 -10.00 -1.62 -7.20
N ASP A 62 -11.00 -0.86 -6.77
CA ASP A 62 -12.36 -1.01 -7.28
C ASP A 62 -12.39 -0.52 -8.74
N THR A 63 -12.69 -1.44 -9.66
CA THR A 63 -12.82 -1.16 -11.10
C THR A 63 -14.26 -1.22 -11.58
N SER A 64 -15.22 -1.38 -10.66
CA SER A 64 -16.63 -1.41 -10.98
C SER A 64 -17.11 -0.04 -11.43
N LYS A 65 -17.87 -0.02 -12.54
CA LYS A 65 -18.50 1.20 -13.04
C LYS A 65 -19.83 1.40 -12.31
N PRO A 66 -20.21 2.66 -12.01
CA PRO A 66 -21.56 2.93 -11.52
C PRO A 66 -22.59 2.57 -12.61
N VAL A 67 -23.72 2.02 -12.20
CA VAL A 67 -24.84 1.68 -13.09
C VAL A 67 -25.97 2.68 -12.87
N ILE A 68 -26.37 3.37 -13.94
CA ILE A 68 -27.55 4.25 -13.94
C ILE A 68 -28.79 3.39 -14.23
N THR A 69 -29.82 3.54 -13.41
CA THR A 69 -31.14 2.93 -13.63
C THR A 69 -32.20 4.03 -13.56
N ALA A 70 -33.14 4.05 -14.52
CA ALA A 70 -34.25 4.99 -14.57
C ALA A 70 -35.44 4.34 -15.29
N ASP A 71 -36.64 4.87 -15.06
CA ASP A 71 -37.82 4.47 -15.83
C ASP A 71 -37.68 4.89 -17.30
N GLU A 72 -38.06 4.03 -18.24
CA GLU A 72 -38.00 4.33 -19.68
C GLU A 72 -38.92 5.48 -20.10
N LYS A 73 -39.97 5.72 -19.31
CA LYS A 73 -40.91 6.80 -19.54
C LYS A 73 -41.46 7.35 -18.23
N VAL A 74 -41.66 8.66 -18.22
CA VAL A 74 -42.44 9.36 -17.21
C VAL A 74 -43.44 10.27 -17.93
N SER A 75 -44.64 10.43 -17.36
CA SER A 75 -45.69 11.29 -17.90
C SER A 75 -46.09 12.32 -16.86
N TYR A 76 -46.24 13.57 -17.27
CA TYR A 76 -46.68 14.67 -16.43
C TYR A 76 -47.97 15.28 -16.99
N PRO A 77 -48.93 15.70 -16.16
CA PRO A 77 -50.09 16.44 -16.61
C PRO A 77 -49.68 17.83 -17.13
N ASP A 78 -50.46 18.35 -18.09
CA ASP A 78 -50.28 19.72 -18.60
C ASP A 78 -50.39 20.73 -17.45
N GLY A 79 -49.49 21.72 -17.42
CA GLY A 79 -49.43 22.74 -16.36
C GLY A 79 -48.65 22.37 -15.09
N THR A 80 -47.86 21.28 -15.08
CA THR A 80 -46.96 20.99 -13.96
C THR A 80 -45.74 21.92 -13.99
N THR A 81 -45.58 22.77 -12.97
CA THR A 81 -44.35 23.55 -12.69
C THR A 81 -43.52 22.90 -11.60
#